data_AF-A0A813W1Y0-F1
#
_entry.id   AF-A0A813W1Y0-F1
#
_cell.length_a   1.000
_cell.length_b   1.000
_cell.length_c   1.000
_cell.angle_alpha   90.00
_cell.angle_beta   90.00
_cell.angle_gamma   90.00
#
_symmetry.space_group_name_H-M   'P 1'
#
loop_
_entity.id
_entity.type
_entity.pdbx_description
1 polymer ?
#
loop_
_entity_poly.entity_id
_entity_poly.type
_entity_poly.pdbx_seq_one_letter_code
_entity_poly.pdbx_strand_id
1 'polypeptide(L)' 'MTKLYHPNIDKLGRICLDILKEKWSPALQIRTVLLSIQALLSAPNPDDFLDADVAEKWKADEKGAKAIARDWTLKYAHEI' A
#
# COMPACT_ATOMS: atom_id res chain seq x y z
N MET A 1 1.41 15.17 -0.85
CA MET A 1 1.12 13.74 -0.59
C MET A 1 1.05 13.01 -1.93
N THR A 2 1.82 11.94 -2.08
CA THR A 2 1.96 11.19 -3.34
C THR A 2 0.76 10.27 -3.55
N LYS A 3 0.19 10.26 -4.77
CA LYS A 3 -0.90 9.35 -5.13
C LYS A 3 -0.34 7.96 -5.45
N LEU A 4 -1.01 6.91 -4.98
CA LEU A 4 -0.56 5.52 -5.13
C LEU A 4 -1.68 4.65 -5.70
N TYR A 5 -1.30 3.67 -6.51
CA TYR A 5 -2.19 2.61 -7.00
C TYR A 5 -1.81 1.32 -6.28
N HIS A 6 -2.51 1.00 -5.19
CA HIS A 6 -2.18 -0.12 -4.32
C HIS A 6 -3.43 -0.67 -3.60
N PRO A 7 -3.65 -1.99 -3.53
CA PRO A 7 -4.86 -2.57 -2.92
C PRO A 7 -5.07 -2.17 -1.45
N ASN A 8 -3.97 -2.07 -0.70
CA ASN A 8 -3.98 -1.78 0.74
C ASN A 8 -3.86 -0.26 1.07
N ILE A 9 -4.02 0.62 0.08
CA ILE A 9 -3.96 2.08 0.28
C ILE A 9 -5.15 2.72 -0.42
N ASP A 10 -5.90 3.56 0.28
CA ASP A 10 -7.04 4.22 -0.34
C ASP A 10 -6.68 5.52 -1.09
N LYS A 11 -7.67 6.13 -1.72
CA LYS A 11 -7.52 7.37 -2.51
C LYS A 11 -7.05 8.58 -1.69
N LEU A 12 -7.14 8.52 -0.36
CA LEU A 12 -6.67 9.55 0.57
C LEU A 12 -5.28 9.23 1.13
N GLY A 13 -4.66 8.09 0.76
CA GLY A 13 -3.36 7.66 1.26
C GLY A 13 -3.41 7.00 2.63
N ARG A 14 -4.59 6.58 3.11
CA ARG A 14 -4.73 5.87 4.39
C ARG A 14 -4.27 4.42 4.25
N ILE A 15 -3.62 3.91 5.28
CA ILE A 15 -3.14 2.53 5.39
C ILE A 15 -3.65 1.93 6.69
N CYS A 16 -4.05 0.67 6.66
CA CYS A 16 -4.38 -0.10 7.85
C CYS A 16 -3.20 -1.00 8.21
N LEU A 17 -2.64 -0.84 9.42
CA LEU A 17 -1.58 -1.70 9.95
C LEU A 17 -1.97 -2.18 11.34
N ASP A 18 -1.98 -3.50 11.53
CA ASP A 18 -2.24 -4.19 12.80
C ASP A 18 -1.26 -3.78 13.91
N ILE A 19 0.01 -3.55 13.56
CA ILE A 19 1.06 -3.05 14.48
C ILE A 19 0.77 -1.67 15.06
N LEU A 20 -0.15 -0.91 14.46
CA LEU A 20 -0.61 0.38 14.98
C LEU A 20 -1.97 0.28 15.69
N LYS A 21 -2.56 -0.93 15.74
CA LYS A 21 -3.84 -1.22 16.36
C LYS A 21 -3.64 -2.28 17.45
N GLU A 22 -4.09 -3.51 17.20
CA GLU A 22 -4.11 -4.60 18.19
C GLU A 22 -2.73 -5.16 18.53
N LYS A 23 -1.73 -5.01 17.66
CA LYS A 23 -0.34 -5.43 17.90
C LYS A 23 0.56 -4.28 18.35
N TRP A 24 -0.02 -3.14 18.70
CA TRP A 24 0.74 -1.98 19.17
C TRP A 24 1.39 -2.24 20.54
N SER A 25 2.60 -1.71 20.71
CA SER A 25 3.37 -1.75 21.96
C SER A 25 4.22 -0.49 22.10
N PRO A 26 4.44 0.04 23.33
CA PRO A 26 5.32 1.17 23.56
C PRO A 26 6.79 0.91 23.15
N ALA A 27 7.18 -0.35 22.96
CA ALA A 27 8.51 -0.72 22.44
C ALA A 27 8.62 -0.57 20.91
N LEU A 28 7.51 -0.35 20.20
CA LEU A 28 7.47 -0.28 18.75
C LEU A 28 8.16 1.01 18.26
N GLN A 29 9.23 0.84 17.48
CA GLN A 29 9.98 1.95 16.91
C GLN A 29 9.44 2.37 15.54
N ILE A 30 9.58 3.65 15.20
CA ILE A 30 9.25 4.19 13.87
C ILE A 30 9.91 3.37 12.75
N ARG A 31 11.16 2.93 12.95
CA ARG A 31 11.87 2.04 12.01
C ARG A 31 11.05 0.78 11.67
N THR A 32 10.48 0.12 12.67
CA THR A 32 9.70 -1.11 12.47
C THR A 32 8.40 -0.82 11.72
N VAL A 33 7.77 0.33 12.00
CA VAL A 33 6.58 0.78 11.26
C VAL A 33 6.91 1.02 9.79
N LEU A 34 7.99 1.74 9.50
CA LEU A 34 8.42 2.03 8.13
C LEU A 34 8.79 0.75 7.36
N LEU A 35 9.47 -0.21 8.00
CA LEU A 35 9.76 -1.50 7.39
C LEU A 35 8.49 -2.30 7.08
N SER A 36 7.48 -2.22 7.94
CA SER A 36 6.19 -2.89 7.70
C SER A 36 5.44 -2.25 6.53
N ILE A 37 5.46 -0.92 6.42
CA ILE A 37 4.92 -0.20 5.25
C ILE A 37 5.67 -0.60 3.98
N GLN A 38 7.00 -0.64 4.00
CA GLN A 38 7.82 -1.05 2.85
C GLN A 38 7.52 -2.49 2.42
N ALA A 39 7.36 -3.40 3.39
CA ALA A 39 6.99 -4.79 3.11
C ALA A 39 5.61 -4.86 2.45
N LEU A 40 4.62 -4.13 2.97
CA LEU A 40 3.26 -4.07 2.41
C LEU A 40 3.26 -3.51 0.99
N LEU A 41 4.02 -2.45 0.73
CA LEU A 41 4.18 -1.87 -0.61
C LEU A 41 4.85 -2.83 -1.61
N SER A 42 5.71 -3.72 -1.13
CA SER A 42 6.43 -4.69 -1.97
C SER A 42 5.60 -5.95 -2.23
N ALA A 43 4.74 -6.31 -1.28
CA ALA A 43 3.88 -7.49 -1.33
C ALA A 43 2.45 -7.09 -0.92
N PRO A 44 1.63 -6.61 -1.87
CA PRO A 44 0.25 -6.26 -1.61
C PRO A 44 -0.57 -7.48 -1.15
N ASN A 45 -1.58 -7.25 -0.33
CA ASN A 45 -2.55 -8.26 0.06
C ASN A 45 -3.95 -7.92 -0.48
N PRO A 46 -4.37 -8.44 -1.64
CA PRO A 46 -5.68 -8.15 -2.23
C PRO A 46 -6.88 -8.71 -1.44
N ASP A 47 -6.66 -9.58 -0.44
CA ASP A 47 -7.75 -10.10 0.41
C ASP A 47 -8.08 -9.19 1.59
N ASP A 48 -7.15 -8.31 1.98
CA ASP A 48 -7.33 -7.29 3.03
C ASP A 48 -7.20 -5.87 2.44
N PHE A 49 -8.14 -5.51 1.57
CA PHE A 49 -8.05 -4.31 0.74
C PHE A 49 -8.70 -3.07 1.38
N LEU A 50 -8.16 -1.90 1.03
CA LEU A 50 -8.80 -0.59 1.27
C LEU A 50 -9.39 0.01 -0.01
N ASP A 51 -8.92 -0.41 -1.18
CA ASP A 51 -9.49 -0.04 -2.48
C ASP A 51 -9.94 -1.31 -3.22
N ALA A 52 -11.27 -1.51 -3.29
CA ALA A 52 -11.89 -2.71 -3.85
C ALA A 52 -11.62 -2.85 -5.35
N ASP A 53 -11.69 -1.75 -6.10
CA ASP A 53 -11.48 -1.75 -7.55
C ASP A 53 -10.04 -2.18 -7.88
N VAL A 54 -9.07 -1.66 -7.12
CA VAL A 54 -7.66 -2.02 -7.29
C VAL A 54 -7.43 -3.48 -6.90
N ALA A 55 -8.03 -3.96 -5.82
CA ALA A 55 -7.90 -5.33 -5.36
C ALA A 55 -8.47 -6.34 -6.36
N GLU A 56 -9.67 -6.09 -6.90
CA GLU A 56 -10.28 -6.93 -7.94
C GLU A 56 -9.39 -7.00 -9.18
N LYS A 57 -8.85 -5.85 -9.63
CA LYS A 57 -7.92 -5.81 -10.76
C LYS A 57 -6.64 -6.60 -10.47
N TRP A 58 -6.11 -6.51 -9.25
CA TRP A 58 -4.91 -7.24 -8.83
C TRP A 58 -5.14 -8.75 -8.82
N LYS A 59 -6.30 -9.21 -8.36
CA LYS A 59 -6.70 -10.63 -8.37
C LYS A 59 -6.93 -11.16 -9.79
N ALA A 60 -7.53 -10.35 -10.66
CA ALA A 60 -7.85 -10.75 -12.03
C ALA A 60 -6.63 -10.73 -12.97
N ASP A 61 -5.75 -9.72 -12.83
CA ASP A 61 -4.59 -9.51 -13.68
C ASP A 61 -3.49 -8.74 -12.91
N GLU A 62 -2.73 -9.48 -12.12
CA GLU A 62 -1.63 -8.93 -11.32
C GLU A 62 -0.58 -8.20 -12.18
N LYS A 63 -0.27 -8.74 -13.37
CA LYS A 63 0.74 -8.16 -14.26
C LYS A 63 0.28 -6.80 -14.79
N GLY A 64 -0.98 -6.70 -15.22
CA GLY A 64 -1.58 -5.43 -15.63
C GLY A 64 -1.70 -4.44 -14.48
N ALA A 65 -2.09 -4.89 -13.28
CA ALA A 65 -2.15 -4.04 -12.10
C ALA A 65 -0.77 -3.46 -11.73
N LYS A 66 0.30 -4.28 -11.79
CA LYS A 66 1.69 -3.84 -11.60
C LYS A 66 2.15 -2.83 -12.66
N ALA A 67 1.72 -2.98 -13.91
CA ALA A 67 2.01 -2.00 -14.95
C ALA A 67 1.36 -0.64 -14.63
N ILE A 68 0.08 -0.63 -14.23
CA ILE A 68 -0.62 0.59 -13.81
C ILE A 68 0.07 1.23 -12.59
N ALA A 69 0.47 0.43 -11.60
CA ALA A 69 1.20 0.91 -10.43
C ALA A 69 2.52 1.60 -10.81
N ARG A 70 3.25 1.03 -11.78
CA ARG A 70 4.47 1.64 -12.33
C ARG A 70 4.18 2.97 -13.01
N ASP A 71 3.15 3.04 -13.85
CA ASP A 71 2.76 4.27 -14.54
C ASP A 71 2.35 5.37 -13.57
N TRP A 72 1.62 5.01 -12.51
CA TRP A 72 1.26 5.94 -11.44
C TRP A 72 2.49 6.45 -10.68
N THR A 73 3.44 5.55 -10.37
CA THR A 73 4.69 5.93 -9.73
C THR A 73 5.45 6.94 -10.58
N LEU A 74 5.59 6.67 -11.89
CA LEU A 74 6.24 7.58 -12.84
C LEU A 74 5.52 8.92 -12.98
N LYS A 75 4.22 8.99 -12.72
CA LYS A 75 3.40 10.21 -12.87
C LYS A 75 3.35 11.07 -11.61
N TYR A 76 3.39 10.45 -10.43
CA TYR A 76 3.09 11.13 -9.17
C TYR A 76 4.25 11.16 -8.19
N ALA A 77 5.26 10.28 -8.33
CA ALA A 77 6.41 10.19 -7.42
C ALA A 77 7.61 10.99 -7.94
N HIS A 78 7.41 12.29 -8.15
CA HIS A 78 8.49 13.24 -8.43
C HIS A 78 8.88 13.99 -7.15
N GLU A 79 10.11 14.51 -7.12
CA GLU A 79 10.64 15.32 -6.01
C GLU A 79 9.71 16.51 -5.71
N ILE A 80 9.58 16.82 -4.41
CA ILE A 80 8.88 18.01 -3.89
C ILE A 80 9.89 19.16 -3.83
#